data_AF-A0A1G1LLB9-F1
#
_entry.id   AF-A0A1G1LLB9-F1
#
_cell.length_a   1.000
_cell.length_b   1.000
_cell.length_c   1.000
_cell.angle_alpha   90.00
_cell.angle_beta   90.00
_cell.angle_gamma   90.00
#
_symmetry.space_group_name_H-M   'P 1'
#
loop_
_entity.id
_entity.type
_entity.pdbx_description
1 polymer ?
#
loop_
_entity_poly.entity_id
_entity_poly.type
_entity_poly.pdbx_seq_one_letter_code
_entity_poly.pdbx_strand_id
1 'polypeptide(L)'
;MKKVVWFVLLVVFLAGCNYIEKPKTLLRDPQFAKYHAELYELERAYIHKHITYDEYLTRRKELDDDYMREANDRERILHGTKSNE
;
A
#
# COMPACT_ATOMS: atom_id res chain seq x y z
N MET A 1 13.26 8.72 47.50
CA MET A 1 12.14 9.02 46.58
C MET A 1 12.56 9.57 45.23
N LYS A 2 13.45 10.58 45.13
CA LYS A 2 13.94 11.12 43.83
C LYS A 2 14.54 10.07 42.88
N LYS A 3 15.31 9.10 43.40
CA LYS A 3 15.93 8.03 42.58
C LYS A 3 14.92 7.06 41.95
N VAL A 4 13.77 6.85 42.60
CA VAL A 4 12.70 5.98 42.07
C VAL A 4 11.95 6.67 40.94
N VAL A 5 11.71 7.98 41.07
CA VAL A 5 11.09 8.79 40.01
C VAL A 5 11.96 8.81 38.75
N TRP A 6 13.27 8.93 38.89
CA TRP A 6 14.21 8.85 37.76
C TRP A 6 14.23 7.46 37.10
N PHE A 7 14.11 6.40 37.89
CA PHE A 7 14.05 5.03 37.36
C PHE A 7 12.75 4.78 36.56
N VAL A 8 11.63 5.28 37.06
CA VAL A 8 10.33 5.19 36.37
C VAL A 8 10.33 5.99 35.06
N LEU A 9 10.90 7.20 35.06
CA LEU A 9 11.03 8.00 33.83
C LEU A 9 11.91 7.33 32.77
N LEU A 10 12.99 6.67 33.19
CA LEU A 10 13.90 5.97 32.28
C LEU A 10 13.25 4.72 31.66
N VAL A 11 12.42 4.00 32.42
CA VAL A 11 11.64 2.85 31.92
C VAL A 11 10.56 3.30 30.92
N VAL A 12 9.88 4.42 31.16
CA VAL A 12 8.87 4.96 30.23
C VAL A 12 9.52 5.45 28.92
N PHE A 13 10.72 6.05 28.99
CA PHE A 13 11.44 6.48 27.80
C PHE A 13 11.94 5.30 26.94
N LEU A 14 12.42 4.23 27.57
CA LEU A 14 12.84 3.00 26.88
C LEU A 14 11.66 2.22 26.28
N ALA A 15 10.50 2.19 26.95
CA ALA A 15 9.29 1.58 26.42
C ALA A 15 8.66 2.38 25.27
N GLY A 16 8.83 3.72 25.26
CA GLY A 16 8.32 4.60 24.21
C GLY A 16 9.05 4.47 22.87
N CYS A 17 10.35 4.10 22.87
CA CYS A 17 11.12 3.95 21.64
C CYS A 17 10.77 2.70 20.82
N ASN A 18 10.17 1.66 21.43
CA ASN A 18 9.80 0.44 20.73
C ASN A 18 8.42 0.53 20.04
N TYR A 19 7.66 1.61 20.29
CA TYR A 19 6.36 1.86 19.68
C TYR A 19 6.44 2.65 18.36
N ILE A 20 7.64 3.10 17.98
CA ILE A 20 7.92 3.83 16.72
C ILE A 20 8.59 2.88 15.71
N GLU A 21 8.39 1.57 15.84
CA GLU A 21 8.69 0.65 14.74
C GLU A 21 7.58 0.74 13.68
N LYS A 22 7.69 1.82 12.89
CA LYS A 22 7.15 2.03 11.55
C LYS A 22 5.62 1.95 11.44
N PRO A 23 4.91 3.07 11.20
CA PRO A 23 3.61 2.99 10.55
C PRO A 23 3.83 2.60 9.09
N LYS A 24 4.12 1.32 8.81
CA LYS A 24 4.24 0.78 7.44
C LYS A 24 2.89 0.72 6.72
N THR A 25 1.78 1.07 7.39
CA THR A 25 0.42 0.73 6.94
C THR A 25 -0.60 1.86 6.95
N LEU A 26 -0.27 3.08 7.38
CA LEU A 26 -1.30 4.13 7.53
C LEU A 26 -1.68 4.86 6.24
N LEU A 27 -0.91 4.71 5.17
CA LEU A 27 -1.24 5.20 3.83
C LEU A 27 -1.21 4.02 2.85
N ARG A 28 -2.19 3.14 2.94
CA ARG A 28 -2.46 2.16 1.88
C ARG A 28 -3.11 2.95 0.75
N ASP A 29 -2.41 3.12 -0.38
CA ASP A 29 -3.00 3.76 -1.55
C ASP A 29 -4.30 3.00 -1.90
N PRO A 30 -5.48 3.64 -1.81
CA PRO A 30 -6.75 2.97 -2.03
C PRO A 30 -6.83 2.35 -3.43
N GLN A 31 -6.12 2.92 -4.40
CA GLN A 31 -6.09 2.43 -5.76
C GLN A 31 -5.25 1.15 -5.88
N PHE A 32 -4.06 1.12 -5.27
CA PHE A 32 -3.27 -0.10 -5.16
C PHE A 32 -4.02 -1.20 -4.40
N ALA A 33 -4.75 -0.85 -3.35
CA ALA A 33 -5.56 -1.82 -2.60
C ALA A 33 -6.66 -2.44 -3.46
N LYS A 34 -7.33 -1.64 -4.30
CA LYS A 34 -8.34 -2.11 -5.26
C LYS A 34 -7.71 -3.02 -6.32
N TYR A 35 -6.66 -2.56 -6.98
CA TYR A 35 -5.91 -3.34 -7.98
C TYR A 35 -5.48 -4.69 -7.42
N HIS A 36 -4.89 -4.70 -6.22
CA HIS A 36 -4.41 -5.93 -5.59
C HIS A 36 -5.57 -6.88 -5.23
N ALA A 37 -6.73 -6.37 -4.83
CA ALA A 37 -7.90 -7.20 -4.56
C ALA A 37 -8.42 -7.86 -5.85
N GLU A 38 -8.50 -7.11 -6.94
CA GLU A 38 -8.95 -7.61 -8.25
C GLU A 38 -7.95 -8.62 -8.84
N LEU A 39 -6.65 -8.38 -8.71
CA LEU A 39 -5.61 -9.31 -9.13
C LEU A 39 -5.70 -10.63 -8.37
N TYR A 40 -5.92 -10.56 -7.05
CA TYR A 40 -6.05 -11.74 -6.21
C TYR A 40 -7.26 -12.60 -6.56
N GLU A 41 -8.41 -12.00 -6.85
CA GLU A 41 -9.60 -12.74 -7.30
C GLU A 41 -9.37 -13.36 -8.69
N LEU A 42 -8.68 -12.65 -9.59
CA LEU A 42 -8.32 -13.17 -10.92
C LEU A 42 -7.37 -14.38 -10.82
N GLU A 43 -6.33 -14.27 -9.99
CA GLU A 43 -5.39 -15.37 -9.71
C GLU A 43 -6.10 -16.56 -9.09
N ARG A 44 -7.00 -16.31 -8.14
CA ARG A 44 -7.83 -17.34 -7.52
C ARG A 44 -8.68 -18.05 -8.57
N ALA A 45 -9.33 -17.32 -9.47
CA ALA A 45 -10.13 -17.90 -10.55
C ALA A 45 -9.29 -18.81 -11.47
N TYR A 46 -8.07 -18.40 -11.79
CA TYR A 46 -7.15 -19.23 -12.58
C TYR A 46 -6.69 -20.48 -11.82
N ILE A 47 -6.26 -20.34 -10.56
CA ILE A 47 -5.80 -21.44 -9.71
C ILE A 47 -6.90 -22.51 -9.54
N HIS A 48 -8.15 -22.06 -9.36
CA HIS A 48 -9.31 -22.95 -9.25
C HIS A 48 -9.85 -23.43 -10.60
N LYS A 49 -9.16 -23.11 -11.71
CA LYS A 49 -9.49 -23.51 -13.08
C LYS A 49 -10.88 -23.04 -13.54
N HIS A 50 -11.36 -21.93 -12.98
CA HIS A 50 -12.59 -21.26 -13.45
C HIS A 50 -12.37 -20.48 -14.75
N ILE A 51 -11.13 -20.10 -15.03
CA ILE A 51 -10.70 -19.48 -16.29
C ILE A 51 -9.47 -20.21 -16.85
N THR A 52 -9.29 -20.12 -18.16
CA THR A 52 -8.10 -20.62 -18.85
C THR A 52 -6.89 -19.71 -18.61
N TYR A 53 -5.70 -20.21 -18.95
CA TYR A 53 -4.48 -19.41 -18.86
C TYR A 53 -4.51 -18.21 -19.83
N ASP A 54 -5.06 -18.38 -21.03
CA ASP A 54 -5.17 -17.30 -22.02
C ASP A 54 -6.14 -16.20 -21.56
N GLU A 55 -7.25 -16.58 -20.94
CA GLU A 55 -8.18 -15.62 -20.30
C GLU A 55 -7.54 -14.91 -19.12
N TYR A 56 -6.75 -15.62 -18.31
CA TYR A 56 -6.00 -15.03 -17.21
C TYR A 56 -5.01 -13.97 -17.71
N LEU A 57 -4.22 -14.28 -18.73
CA LEU A 57 -3.25 -13.35 -19.30
C LEU A 57 -3.93 -12.10 -19.88
N THR A 58 -5.03 -12.29 -20.61
CA THR A 58 -5.79 -11.18 -21.20
C THR A 58 -6.32 -10.24 -20.11
N ARG A 59 -7.03 -10.79 -19.12
CA ARG A 59 -7.63 -10.00 -18.04
C ARG A 59 -6.58 -9.36 -17.13
N ARG A 60 -5.46 -10.05 -16.89
CA ARG A 60 -4.35 -9.49 -16.12
C ARG A 60 -3.74 -8.28 -16.82
N LYS A 61 -3.55 -8.37 -18.13
CA LYS A 61 -3.06 -7.25 -18.93
C LYS A 61 -4.02 -6.06 -18.88
N GLU A 62 -5.32 -6.29 -19.03
CA GLU A 62 -6.34 -5.24 -18.91
C GLU A 62 -6.27 -4.56 -17.53
N LEU A 63 -6.16 -5.36 -16.46
CA LEU A 63 -6.05 -4.85 -15.09
C LEU A 63 -4.78 -4.01 -14.87
N ASP A 64 -3.64 -4.46 -15.41
CA ASP A 64 -2.36 -3.75 -15.35
C ASP A 64 -2.43 -2.43 -16.15
N ASP A 65 -3.01 -2.46 -17.35
CA ASP A 65 -3.17 -1.28 -18.22
C ASP A 65 -4.09 -0.23 -17.58
N ASP A 66 -5.18 -0.65 -16.92
CA ASP A 66 -6.08 0.24 -16.20
C ASP A 66 -5.40 0.88 -14.98
N TYR A 67 -4.69 0.09 -14.18
CA TYR A 67 -3.92 0.60 -13.04
C TYR A 67 -2.86 1.63 -13.47
N MET A 68 -2.10 1.32 -14.52
CA MET A 68 -1.06 2.22 -15.05
C MET A 68 -1.64 3.52 -15.58
N ARG A 69 -2.80 3.48 -16.24
CA ARG A 69 -3.47 4.67 -16.74
C ARG A 69 -3.89 5.60 -15.61
N GLU A 70 -4.55 5.06 -14.59
CA GLU A 70 -4.99 5.84 -13.43
C GLU A 70 -3.77 6.39 -12.64
N ALA A 71 -2.70 5.61 -12.52
CA ALA A 71 -1.45 6.07 -11.89
C ALA A 71 -0.79 7.22 -12.66
N ASN A 72 -0.70 7.11 -13.99
CA ASN A 72 -0.17 8.16 -14.86
C ASN A 72 -1.03 9.43 -14.83
N ASP A 73 -2.36 9.29 -14.75
CA ASP A 73 -3.28 10.43 -14.62
C ASP A 73 -3.04 11.19 -13.31
N ARG A 74 -2.81 10.47 -12.20
CA ARG A 74 -2.42 11.08 -10.92
C ARG A 74 -1.07 11.78 -10.99
N GLU A 75 -0.07 11.13 -11.57
CA GLU A 75 1.25 11.73 -11.75
C GLU A 75 1.16 13.02 -12.58
N ARG A 76 0.38 13.01 -13.67
CA ARG A 76 0.12 14.18 -14.49
C ARG A 76 -0.56 15.32 -13.73
N ILE A 77 -1.52 15.04 -12.84
CA ILE A 77 -2.17 16.06 -12.00
C ILE A 77 -1.17 16.65 -10.98
N LEU A 78 -0.37 15.79 -10.34
CA LEU A 78 0.61 16.19 -9.32
C LEU A 78 1.82 16.94 -9.90
N HIS A 79 2.21 16.64 -11.14
CA HIS A 79 3.34 17.28 -11.83
C HIS A 79 2.91 18.43 -12.74
N GLY A 80 1.71 18.40 -13.31
CA GLY A 80 1.14 19.50 -14.11
C GLY A 80 0.82 20.76 -13.30
N THR A 81 0.74 20.66 -11.97
CA THR A 81 0.60 21.79 -11.05
C THR A 81 1.93 22.49 -10.72
N LYS A 82 3.09 21.95 -11.13
CA LYS A 82 4.42 22.56 -10.90
C LYS A 82 4.93 23.46 -12.04
N SER A 83 4.12 23.73 -13.07
CA SER A 83 4.54 24.47 -14.27
C SER A 83 4.11 25.95 -14.31
N ASN A 84 3.59 26.51 -13.21
CA ASN A 84 3.19 27.92 -13.11
C ASN A 84 3.79 28.58 -11.86
N GLU A 85 5.11 28.60 -11.75
CA GLU A 85 5.86 29.55 -10.92
C GLU A 85 6.98 30.21 -11.72
#